data_AF-A0A6P0XHM0-F1
#
_entry.id   AF-A0A6P0XHM0-F1
#
_cell.length_a   1.000
_cell.length_b   1.000
_cell.length_c   1.000
_cell.angle_alpha   90.00
_cell.angle_beta   90.00
_cell.angle_gamma   90.00
#
_symmetry.space_group_name_H-M   'P 1'
#
loop_
_entity.id
_entity.type
_entity.pdbx_description
1 polymer ?
#
loop_
_entity_poly.entity_id
_entity_poly.type
_entity_poly.pdbx_seq_one_letter_code
_entity_poly.pdbx_strand_id
1 'polypeptide(L)' 'MVNTNDLIYPLFAVPGESVANEVKSMPGIYQLSIDKIVEEAKEVYDLGIPAIILFGIPDDKDI' A
#
# COMPACT_ATOMS: atom_id res chain seq x y z
N MET A 1 -22.10 -3.85 13.89
CA MET A 1 -20.77 -4.24 14.41
C MET A 1 -19.85 -4.26 13.20
N VAL A 2 -18.70 -3.60 13.27
CA VAL A 2 -17.74 -3.56 12.15
C VAL A 2 -16.90 -4.83 12.19
N ASN A 3 -16.63 -5.42 11.02
CA ASN A 3 -15.78 -6.59 10.83
C ASN A 3 -14.78 -6.35 9.70
N THR A 4 -13.79 -7.22 9.52
CA THR A 4 -12.71 -7.02 8.54
C THR A 4 -13.20 -6.94 7.10
N ASN A 5 -14.35 -7.54 6.77
CA ASN A 5 -14.95 -7.43 5.44
C ASN A 5 -15.51 -6.04 5.12
N ASP A 6 -15.64 -5.17 6.14
CA ASP A 6 -16.08 -3.79 5.97
C ASP A 6 -14.90 -2.84 5.65
N LEU A 7 -13.66 -3.37 5.60
CA LEU A 7 -12.43 -2.59 5.45
C LEU A 7 -11.84 -2.70 4.04
N ILE A 8 -11.19 -1.61 3.60
CA ILE A 8 -10.33 -1.55 2.41
C ILE A 8 -9.00 -0.96 2.86
N TYR A 9 -7.88 -1.62 2.54
CA TYR A 9 -6.55 -1.16 2.93
C TYR A 9 -5.85 -0.38 1.81
N PRO A 10 -5.53 0.93 2.00
CA PRO A 10 -4.84 1.73 1.00
C PRO A 10 -3.35 1.40 0.91
N LEU A 11 -2.83 1.27 -0.33
CA LEU A 11 -1.42 1.04 -0.62
C LEU A 11 -0.92 2.07 -1.65
N PHE A 12 0.28 2.60 -1.43
CA PHE A 12 0.93 3.59 -2.31
C PHE A 12 2.10 2.95 -3.04
N ALA A 13 1.99 2.84 -4.37
CA ALA A 13 2.99 2.23 -5.23
C ALA A 13 3.94 3.27 -5.81
N VAL A 14 5.25 3.02 -5.70
CA VAL A 14 6.32 3.80 -6.35
C VAL A 14 7.20 2.87 -7.20
N PRO A 15 7.87 3.38 -8.25
CA PRO A 15 8.88 2.63 -8.98
C PRO A 15 10.08 2.24 -8.10
N GLY A 16 10.81 1.21 -8.53
CA GLY A 16 12.00 0.69 -7.86
C GLY A 16 11.85 -0.74 -7.36
N GLU A 17 12.82 -1.19 -6.57
CA GLU A 17 12.90 -2.52 -5.97
C GLU A 17 13.31 -2.39 -4.50
N SER A 18 12.68 -3.14 -3.59
CA SER A 18 12.92 -3.07 -2.14
C SER A 18 12.78 -1.65 -1.55
N VAL A 19 11.89 -0.83 -2.10
CA VAL A 19 11.65 0.56 -1.64
C VAL A 19 10.58 0.56 -0.56
N ALA A 20 10.85 1.29 0.53
CA ALA A 20 9.88 1.59 1.57
C ALA A 20 10.14 3.00 2.14
N ASN A 21 9.42 4.00 1.63
CA ASN A 21 9.55 5.39 2.04
C ASN A 21 8.41 5.78 2.97
N GLU A 22 8.70 6.21 4.19
CA GLU A 22 7.67 6.65 5.14
C GLU A 22 7.02 7.97 4.69
N VAL A 23 5.69 8.00 4.70
CA VAL A 23 4.91 9.22 4.47
C VAL A 23 4.93 10.05 5.75
N LYS A 24 5.79 11.06 5.82
CA LYS A 24 6.03 11.86 7.05
C LYS A 24 4.76 12.43 7.72
N SER A 25 3.74 12.78 6.94
CA SER A 25 2.47 13.30 7.46
C SER A 25 1.51 12.21 7.97
N MET A 26 1.82 10.94 7.72
CA MET A 26 1.02 9.76 8.07
C MET A 26 1.94 8.68 8.66
N PRO A 27 2.33 8.80 9.95
CA PRO A 27 3.23 7.84 10.59
C PRO A 27 2.74 6.40 10.45
N GLY A 28 3.64 5.50 10.08
CA GLY A 28 3.33 4.08 9.83
C GLY A 28 2.75 3.77 8.44
N ILE A 29 2.60 4.77 7.57
CA ILE A 29 2.22 4.58 6.16
C ILE A 29 3.44 4.75 5.27
N TYR A 30 3.57 3.87 4.28
CA TYR A 30 4.72 3.83 3.40
C TYR A 30 4.32 3.88 1.92
N GLN A 31 5.20 4.46 1.11
CA GLN A 31 5.24 4.27 -0.33
C GLN A 31 6.18 3.09 -0.62
N LEU A 32 5.65 2.07 -1.29
CA LEU A 32 6.28 0.78 -1.45
C LEU A 32 6.58 0.50 -2.93
N SER A 33 7.69 -0.17 -3.21
CA SER A 33 7.89 -0.78 -4.53
C SER A 33 6.91 -1.93 -4.76
N ILE A 34 6.76 -2.37 -6.02
CA ILE A 34 5.79 -3.40 -6.40
C ILE A 34 6.06 -4.72 -5.66
N ASP A 35 7.33 -5.12 -5.51
CA ASP A 35 7.72 -6.30 -4.73
C ASP A 35 7.24 -6.22 -3.27
N LYS A 36 7.41 -5.06 -2.64
CA LYS A 36 6.93 -4.80 -1.27
C LYS A 36 5.41 -4.73 -1.16
N ILE A 37 4.72 -4.21 -2.17
CA ILE A 37 3.25 -4.23 -2.21
C ILE A 37 2.71 -5.65 -2.25
N VAL A 38 3.36 -6.56 -2.99
CA VAL A 38 2.91 -7.97 -3.04
C VAL A 38 3.07 -8.64 -1.68
N GLU A 39 4.17 -8.38 -0.97
CA GLU A 39 4.37 -8.84 0.42
C GLU A 39 3.28 -8.29 1.34
N GLU A 40 3.08 -6.96 1.35
CA GLU A 40 2.10 -6.28 2.20
C GLU A 40 0.66 -6.74 1.91
N ALA A 41 0.28 -6.87 0.64
CA ALA A 41 -1.05 -7.31 0.25
C ALA A 41 -1.35 -8.73 0.73
N LYS A 42 -0.32 -9.60 0.78
CA LYS A 42 -0.47 -10.95 1.33
C LYS A 42 -0.70 -10.91 2.84
N GLU A 43 0.05 -10.09 3.57
CA GLU A 43 -0.15 -9.93 5.02
C GLU A 43 -1.54 -9.36 5.34
N VAL A 44 -1.99 -8.36 4.58
CA VAL A 44 -3.34 -7.78 4.71
C VAL A 44 -4.43 -8.82 4.49
N TYR A 45 -4.27 -9.69 3.49
CA TYR A 45 -5.19 -10.79 3.24
C TYR A 45 -5.18 -11.82 4.37
N ASP A 46 -4.00 -12.19 4.88
CA ASP A 46 -3.84 -13.12 6.01
C ASP A 46 -4.47 -12.57 7.31
N LEU A 47 -4.56 -11.24 7.45
CA LEU A 47 -5.29 -10.53 8.51
C LEU A 47 -6.82 -10.51 8.32
N GLY A 48 -7.32 -11.06 7.21
CA GLY A 48 -8.75 -11.18 6.91
C GLY A 48 -9.38 -9.95 6.28
N ILE A 49 -8.58 -8.98 5.79
CA ILE A 49 -9.07 -7.83 5.04
C ILE A 49 -9.14 -8.23 3.56
N PRO A 50 -10.33 -8.25 2.94
CA PRO A 50 -10.51 -8.85 1.62
C PRO A 50 -10.11 -7.94 0.46
N ALA A 51 -9.86 -6.65 0.71
CA ALA A 51 -9.71 -5.65 -0.34
C ALA A 51 -8.60 -4.64 -0.05
N ILE A 52 -7.86 -4.30 -1.11
CA ILE A 52 -6.90 -3.21 -1.14
C ILE A 52 -7.32 -2.16 -2.18
N ILE A 53 -6.90 -0.92 -1.99
CA ILE A 53 -6.98 0.14 -2.99
C ILE A 53 -5.57 0.65 -3.29
N LEU A 54 -5.21 0.67 -4.58
CA LEU A 54 -3.86 1.03 -5.03
C LEU A 54 -3.81 2.46 -5.54
N PHE A 55 -2.80 3.21 -5.08
CA PHE A 55 -2.46 4.55 -5.54
C PHE A 55 -1.07 4.53 -6.18
N GLY A 56 -0.99 4.70 -7.50
CA GLY A 56 0.28 4.80 -8.21
C GLY A 56 0.87 6.21 -8.12
N ILE A 57 2.15 6.32 -7.78
CA ILE A 57 2.91 7.56 -7.75
C ILE A 57 4.04 7.41 -8.76
N PRO A 58 3.87 7.91 -10.00
CA PRO A 58 4.91 7.83 -11.02
C PRO A 58 6.08 8.76 -10.67
N ASP A 59 7.29 8.40 -11.13
CA ASP A 59 8.50 9.23 -10.96
C ASP A 59 8.37 10.57 -11.69
N ASP A 60 7.73 10.55 -12.85
CA ASP A 60 7.45 11.72 -13.66
C ASP A 60 5.95 12.03 -13.65
N LYS A 61 5.62 13.30 -13.43
CA LYS A 61 4.28 13.82 -13.75
C LYS A 61 4.35 14.39 -15.17
N ASP A 62 3.42 13.96 -16.03
CA ASP A 62 3.19 14.66 -17.28
C ASP A 62 2.86 16.13 -16.96
N ILE A 63 3.67 17.04 -17.51
CA ILE A 63 3.52 18.50 -17.41
C ILE A 63 2.51 18.98 -18.44
#